data_AF-A0A0U4BF86-F1
#
_entry.id   AF-A0A0U4BF86-F1
#
_cell.length_a   1.000
_cell.length_b   1.000
_cell.length_c   1.000
_cell.angle_alpha   90.00
_cell.angle_beta   90.00
_cell.angle_gamma   90.00
#
_symmetry.space_group_name_H-M   'P 1'
#
loop_
_entity.id
_entity.type
_entity.pdbx_description
1 polymer ?
#
loop_
_entity_poly.entity_id
_entity_poly.type
_entity_poly.pdbx_seq_one_letter_code
_entity_poly.pdbx_strand_id
1 'polypeptide(L)'
;MVAEVWAQLKKSLVQASGECLLTNAMRVGYYVDSDIEPDTHRPTPPPLKSRFATMHNTEPLLVNTANSWGLRPESFCGIENLFLASDYVRTNTDLATMEGANEAARRAVNGIIAASGSSAPLCKIWPLHEPDVLAVLRWEDRRRFAKGLPWTDKVSWLGQVLHEANHFYHKIRGFRWALGGGHRQGHARAQPHQHGRAHAYRLK
;
A
#
# COMPACT_ATOMS: atom_id res chain seq x y z
N MET A 1 -21.49 -21.87 -6.67
CA MET A 1 -21.01 -20.49 -6.50
C MET A 1 -21.97 -19.45 -7.06
N VAL A 2 -22.15 -19.29 -8.38
CA VAL A 2 -22.97 -18.17 -8.92
C VAL A 2 -24.43 -18.20 -8.46
N ALA A 3 -25.06 -19.38 -8.44
CA ALA A 3 -26.43 -19.53 -7.92
C ALA A 3 -26.55 -19.15 -6.43
N GLU A 4 -25.50 -19.42 -5.65
CA GLU A 4 -25.43 -19.08 -4.23
C GLU A 4 -25.21 -17.58 -4.02
N VAL A 5 -24.27 -16.97 -4.72
CA VAL A 5 -24.07 -15.51 -4.71
C VAL A 5 -25.36 -14.79 -5.13
N TRP A 6 -26.06 -15.29 -6.14
CA TRP A 6 -27.36 -14.76 -6.56
C TRP A 6 -28.41 -14.88 -5.45
N ALA A 7 -28.49 -16.03 -4.77
CA ALA A 7 -29.39 -16.21 -3.63
C ALA A 7 -29.04 -15.26 -2.46
N GLN A 8 -27.75 -15.05 -2.17
CA GLN A 8 -27.30 -14.12 -1.14
C GLN A 8 -27.64 -12.66 -1.50
N LEU A 9 -27.44 -12.25 -2.76
CA LEU A 9 -27.82 -10.93 -3.25
C LEU A 9 -29.33 -10.70 -3.13
N LYS A 10 -30.17 -11.68 -3.49
CA LYS A 10 -31.62 -11.60 -3.32
C LYS A 10 -32.02 -11.48 -1.84
N LYS A 11 -31.27 -12.13 -0.94
CA LYS A 11 -31.52 -12.07 0.51
C LYS A 11 -31.06 -10.75 1.14
N SER A 12 -29.99 -10.12 0.62
CA SER A 12 -29.46 -8.86 1.16
C SER A 12 -30.17 -7.63 0.59
N LEU A 13 -30.62 -7.69 -0.66
CA LEU A 13 -31.29 -6.58 -1.35
C LEU A 13 -32.81 -6.70 -1.23
N VAL A 14 -33.30 -6.55 -0.01
CA VAL A 14 -34.72 -6.59 0.35
C VAL A 14 -35.12 -5.23 0.92
N GLN A 15 -36.25 -4.70 0.47
CA GLN A 15 -36.82 -3.45 1.00
C GLN A 15 -37.29 -3.64 2.45
N ALA A 16 -37.53 -2.53 3.16
CA ALA A 16 -38.12 -2.57 4.51
C ALA A 16 -39.51 -3.23 4.53
N SER A 17 -40.22 -3.24 3.39
CA SER A 17 -41.49 -3.95 3.17
C SER A 17 -41.36 -5.48 3.13
N GLY A 18 -40.15 -6.02 3.06
CA GLY A 18 -39.87 -7.45 2.86
C GLY A 18 -39.83 -7.88 1.39
N GLU A 19 -40.05 -6.96 0.45
CA GLU A 19 -39.98 -7.25 -0.99
C GLU A 19 -38.53 -7.30 -1.49
N CYS A 20 -38.16 -8.37 -2.19
CA CYS A 20 -36.84 -8.50 -2.82
C CYS A 20 -36.75 -7.62 -4.08
N LEU A 21 -35.74 -6.75 -4.14
CA LEU A 21 -35.52 -5.85 -5.28
C LEU A 21 -35.09 -6.58 -6.56
N LEU A 22 -34.51 -7.78 -6.42
CA LEU A 22 -33.94 -8.53 -7.53
C LEU A 22 -34.90 -9.66 -7.97
N THR A 23 -35.28 -9.65 -9.24
CA THR A 23 -36.03 -10.76 -9.85
C THR A 23 -35.13 -11.57 -10.78
N ASN A 24 -35.47 -12.85 -11.00
CA ASN A 24 -34.68 -13.71 -11.87
C ASN A 24 -34.67 -13.22 -13.34
N ALA A 25 -35.67 -12.43 -13.74
CA ALA A 25 -35.74 -11.82 -15.07
C ALA A 25 -34.66 -10.73 -15.29
N MET A 26 -34.12 -10.15 -14.22
CA MET A 26 -33.05 -9.14 -14.29
C MET A 26 -31.67 -9.75 -14.54
N ARG A 27 -31.54 -11.09 -14.48
CA ARG A 27 -30.26 -11.78 -14.69
C ARG A 27 -30.03 -12.00 -16.19
N VAL A 28 -29.15 -11.19 -16.77
CA VAL A 28 -28.76 -11.28 -18.19
C VAL A 28 -27.71 -12.37 -18.44
N GLY A 29 -26.73 -12.51 -17.53
CA GLY A 29 -25.65 -13.48 -17.63
C GLY A 29 -24.74 -13.40 -16.41
N TYR A 30 -23.68 -14.20 -16.41
CA TYR A 30 -22.60 -14.09 -15.42
C TYR A 30 -21.27 -14.46 -16.06
N TYR A 31 -20.22 -13.82 -15.57
CA TYR A 31 -18.84 -14.19 -15.85
C TYR A 31 -18.15 -14.36 -14.50
N VAL A 32 -17.49 -15.50 -14.34
CA VAL A 32 -16.57 -15.74 -13.24
C VAL A 32 -15.19 -15.60 -13.83
N ASP A 33 -14.30 -14.96 -13.08
CA ASP A 33 -12.90 -14.79 -13.47
C ASP A 33 -12.31 -16.10 -14.00
N SER A 34 -11.58 -16.02 -15.12
CA SER A 34 -10.98 -17.17 -15.81
C SER A 34 -10.00 -17.92 -14.93
N ASP A 35 -9.41 -17.24 -13.96
CA ASP A 35 -8.45 -17.81 -13.01
C ASP A 35 -9.11 -18.56 -11.85
N ILE A 36 -10.44 -18.60 -11.78
CA ILE A 36 -11.16 -19.44 -10.82
C ILE A 36 -11.49 -20.79 -11.47
N GLU A 37 -10.58 -21.73 -11.29
CA GLU A 37 -10.73 -23.09 -11.82
C GLU A 37 -11.60 -23.95 -10.89
N PRO A 38 -12.64 -24.61 -11.42
CA PRO A 38 -13.39 -25.60 -10.68
C PRO A 38 -12.61 -26.91 -10.55
N ASP A 39 -12.69 -27.51 -9.36
CA ASP A 39 -12.29 -28.89 -9.07
C ASP A 39 -10.80 -29.24 -9.19
N THR A 40 -9.90 -28.27 -9.00
CA THR A 40 -8.48 -28.61 -8.88
C THR A 40 -8.16 -29.00 -7.43
N HIS A 41 -7.91 -30.28 -7.20
CA HIS A 41 -7.34 -30.81 -5.96
C HIS A 41 -5.89 -30.29 -5.75
N ARG A 42 -5.70 -29.00 -5.42
CA ARG A 42 -4.47 -28.60 -4.72
C ARG A 42 -4.63 -28.94 -3.24
N PRO A 43 -3.62 -29.52 -2.59
CA PRO A 43 -3.65 -29.72 -1.15
C PRO A 43 -3.73 -28.35 -0.49
N THR A 44 -4.91 -27.95 -0.04
CA THR A 44 -5.08 -26.83 0.88
C THR A 44 -4.16 -27.07 2.07
N PRO A 45 -3.38 -26.09 2.54
CA PRO A 45 -2.58 -26.24 3.75
C PRO A 45 -3.46 -26.79 4.87
N PRO A 46 -3.04 -27.87 5.56
CA PRO A 46 -3.77 -28.35 6.72
C PRO A 46 -3.86 -27.21 7.76
N PRO A 47 -5.03 -26.94 8.38
CA PRO A 47 -6.24 -27.75 8.42
C PRO A 47 -7.51 -26.99 7.96
N LEU A 48 -7.52 -26.33 6.79
CA LEU A 48 -8.78 -25.75 6.29
C LEU A 48 -9.58 -26.76 5.44
N LYS A 49 -10.39 -27.59 6.11
CA LYS A 49 -11.46 -28.36 5.45
C LYS A 49 -12.65 -27.44 5.19
N SER A 50 -12.58 -26.63 4.14
CA SER A 50 -13.71 -25.81 3.70
C SER A 50 -14.53 -26.56 2.65
N ARG A 51 -15.86 -26.61 2.80
CA ARG A 51 -16.78 -27.07 1.73
C ARG A 51 -16.73 -26.17 0.49
N PHE A 52 -16.08 -25.01 0.60
CA PHE A 52 -15.85 -24.05 -0.47
C PHE A 52 -14.47 -24.22 -1.15
N ALA A 53 -13.65 -25.19 -0.74
CA ALA A 53 -12.30 -25.44 -1.25
C ALA A 53 -12.27 -26.17 -2.62
N THR A 54 -13.41 -26.33 -3.29
CA THR A 54 -13.51 -26.98 -4.61
C THR A 54 -13.20 -26.02 -5.76
N MET A 55 -12.83 -24.78 -5.49
CA MET A 55 -12.40 -23.81 -6.50
C MET A 55 -11.04 -23.26 -6.11
N HIS A 56 -10.18 -23.14 -7.10
CA HIS A 56 -8.82 -22.69 -6.91
C HIS A 56 -8.61 -21.43 -7.75
N ASN A 57 -8.14 -20.38 -7.09
CA ASN A 57 -7.63 -19.22 -7.79
C ASN A 57 -6.21 -19.51 -8.27
N THR A 58 -6.01 -19.59 -9.59
CA THR A 58 -4.69 -19.76 -10.21
C THR A 58 -3.81 -18.53 -10.05
N GLU A 59 -4.41 -17.35 -9.91
CA GLU A 59 -3.67 -16.15 -9.59
C GLU A 59 -3.25 -16.15 -8.11
N PRO A 60 -1.93 -16.15 -7.83
CA PRO A 60 -1.47 -15.96 -6.48
C PRO A 60 -1.87 -14.56 -6.03
N LEU A 61 -2.43 -14.46 -4.81
CA LEU A 61 -2.73 -13.17 -4.22
C LEU A 61 -1.43 -12.35 -4.19
N LEU A 62 -1.46 -11.14 -4.77
CA LEU A 62 -0.34 -10.21 -4.74
C LEU A 62 -0.21 -9.65 -3.32
N VAL A 63 0.37 -10.46 -2.43
CA VAL A 63 0.59 -10.13 -1.02
C VAL A 63 1.99 -9.56 -0.87
N ASN A 64 2.10 -8.49 -0.09
CA ASN A 64 3.41 -8.02 0.30
C ASN A 64 4.08 -9.08 1.19
N THR A 65 5.14 -9.73 0.70
CA THR A 65 5.93 -10.67 1.49
C THR A 65 7.02 -9.91 2.23
N ALA A 66 7.34 -10.37 3.44
CA ALA A 66 8.37 -9.73 4.25
C ALA A 66 9.70 -9.65 3.48
N ASN A 67 10.33 -8.47 3.53
CA ASN A 67 11.61 -8.20 2.86
C ASN A 67 11.59 -8.28 1.32
N SER A 68 10.42 -8.21 0.67
CA SER A 68 10.31 -8.21 -0.79
C SER A 68 10.48 -6.82 -1.42
N TRP A 69 10.38 -5.74 -0.64
CA TRP A 69 10.47 -4.37 -1.14
C TRP A 69 11.74 -4.10 -1.98
N GLY A 70 12.89 -4.65 -1.56
CA GLY A 70 14.15 -4.49 -2.27
C GLY A 70 14.18 -5.17 -3.65
N LEU A 71 13.32 -6.17 -3.88
CA LEU A 71 13.21 -6.90 -5.14
C LEU A 71 12.26 -6.22 -6.14
N ARG A 72 11.49 -5.22 -5.69
CA ARG A 72 10.55 -4.51 -6.53
C ARG A 72 11.28 -3.67 -7.58
N PRO A 73 10.80 -3.63 -8.84
CA PRO A 73 11.40 -2.82 -9.88
C PRO A 73 11.16 -1.33 -9.62
N GLU A 74 12.02 -0.49 -10.16
CA GLU A 74 11.74 0.94 -10.32
C GLU A 74 10.61 1.17 -11.34
N SER A 75 10.07 2.39 -11.40
CA SER A 75 9.05 2.76 -12.40
C SER A 75 9.58 2.86 -13.84
N PHE A 76 10.89 2.69 -14.02
CA PHE A 76 11.59 2.73 -15.29
C PHE A 76 12.58 1.58 -15.35
N CYS A 77 12.99 1.21 -16.57
CA CYS A 77 13.93 0.12 -16.80
C CYS A 77 14.92 0.49 -17.92
N GLY A 78 15.74 -0.46 -18.37
CA GLY A 78 16.69 -0.25 -19.46
C GLY A 78 16.04 -0.09 -20.85
N ILE A 79 14.73 -0.31 -20.97
CA ILE A 79 13.99 -0.11 -22.21
C ILE A 79 13.40 1.30 -22.17
N GLU A 80 13.88 2.19 -23.04
CA GLU A 80 13.63 3.64 -22.98
C GLU A 80 12.15 4.05 -23.05
N ASN A 81 11.33 3.24 -23.72
CA ASN A 81 9.90 3.50 -23.92
C ASN A 81 8.99 2.58 -23.07
N LEU A 82 9.54 1.89 -22.07
CA LEU A 82 8.78 1.04 -21.15
C LEU A 82 8.84 1.57 -19.71
N PHE A 83 7.67 1.95 -19.19
CA PHE A 83 7.49 2.44 -17.83
C PHE A 83 6.53 1.54 -17.07
N LEU A 84 6.77 1.38 -15.77
CA LEU A 84 6.01 0.49 -14.90
C LEU A 84 5.24 1.31 -13.86
N ALA A 85 3.96 1.01 -13.70
CA ALA A 85 3.10 1.61 -12.69
C ALA A 85 2.15 0.56 -12.13
N SER A 86 2.35 0.19 -10.87
CA SER A 86 1.44 -0.63 -10.07
C SER A 86 1.91 -0.62 -8.62
N ASP A 87 1.14 -1.25 -7.75
CA ASP A 87 1.53 -1.58 -6.38
C ASP A 87 2.80 -2.45 -6.26
N TYR A 88 3.17 -3.25 -7.26
CA TYR A 88 4.43 -4.03 -7.24
C TYR A 88 5.69 -3.19 -7.54
N VAL A 89 5.53 -1.93 -7.98
CA VAL A 89 6.65 -1.02 -8.22
C VAL A 89 7.21 -0.52 -6.90
N ARG A 90 8.53 -0.31 -6.84
CA ARG A 90 9.22 0.19 -5.66
C ARG A 90 8.83 1.65 -5.40
N THR A 91 8.08 1.87 -4.34
CA THR A 91 7.64 3.20 -3.88
C THR A 91 8.04 3.44 -2.44
N ASN A 92 7.74 4.62 -1.88
CA ASN A 92 7.98 4.92 -0.48
C ASN A 92 7.07 4.11 0.46
N THR A 93 5.97 3.57 -0.08
CA THR A 93 4.99 2.77 0.66
C THR A 93 5.22 1.29 0.35
N ASP A 94 5.73 0.54 1.34
CA ASP A 94 5.91 -0.91 1.25
C ASP A 94 4.61 -1.66 1.59
N LEU A 95 3.55 -1.41 0.83
CA LEU A 95 2.25 -2.07 1.00
C LEU A 95 1.45 -2.02 -0.31
N ALA A 96 0.70 -3.10 -0.59
CA ALA A 96 -0.26 -3.14 -1.69
C ALA A 96 -1.43 -2.19 -1.38
N THR A 97 -1.35 -0.96 -1.91
CA THR A 97 -2.27 0.15 -1.61
C THR A 97 -2.53 0.97 -2.86
N MET A 98 -3.68 1.63 -2.90
CA MET A 98 -4.02 2.56 -3.97
C MET A 98 -3.06 3.77 -3.96
N GLU A 99 -2.61 4.19 -2.79
CA GLU A 99 -1.64 5.26 -2.58
C GLU A 99 -0.28 4.91 -3.18
N GLY A 100 0.21 3.69 -2.91
CA GLY A 100 1.44 3.16 -3.51
C GLY A 100 1.34 3.08 -5.03
N ALA A 101 0.23 2.57 -5.57
CA ALA A 101 0.01 2.52 -7.02
C ALA A 101 -0.03 3.92 -7.66
N ASN A 102 -0.69 4.90 -7.02
CA ASN A 102 -0.68 6.29 -7.47
C ASN A 102 0.72 6.92 -7.40
N GLU A 103 1.51 6.62 -6.37
CA GLU A 103 2.90 7.06 -6.27
C GLU A 103 3.77 6.45 -7.38
N ALA A 104 3.57 5.16 -7.72
CA ALA A 104 4.22 4.50 -8.83
C ALA A 104 3.88 5.15 -10.17
N ALA A 105 2.59 5.45 -10.42
CA ALA A 105 2.14 6.15 -11.61
C ALA A 105 2.80 7.52 -11.77
N ARG A 106 2.93 8.29 -10.67
CA ARG A 106 3.63 9.59 -10.69
C ARG A 106 5.09 9.45 -11.07
N ARG A 107 5.78 8.41 -10.59
CA ARG A 107 7.16 8.14 -10.99
C ARG A 107 7.26 7.73 -12.47
N ALA A 108 6.35 6.89 -12.95
CA ALA A 108 6.28 6.49 -14.35
C ALA A 108 6.08 7.70 -15.27
N VAL A 109 5.14 8.59 -14.92
CA VAL A 109 4.91 9.85 -15.66
C VAL A 109 6.14 10.74 -15.67
N ASN A 110 6.86 10.85 -14.54
CA ASN A 110 8.13 11.58 -14.51
C ASN A 110 9.18 10.98 -15.45
N GLY A 111 9.22 9.64 -15.56
CA GLY A 111 10.02 8.94 -16.55
C GLY A 111 9.64 9.29 -17.99
N ILE A 112 8.33 9.32 -18.30
CA ILE A 112 7.81 9.69 -19.62
C ILE A 112 8.17 11.13 -19.97
N ILE A 113 8.00 12.07 -19.03
CA ILE A 113 8.36 13.49 -19.24
C ILE A 113 9.85 13.60 -19.56
N ALA A 114 10.72 12.92 -18.81
CA ALA A 114 12.16 12.91 -19.04
C ALA A 114 12.53 12.31 -20.39
N ALA A 115 11.96 11.15 -20.76
CA ALA A 115 12.27 10.46 -22.01
C ALA A 115 11.74 11.19 -23.26
N SER A 116 10.60 11.88 -23.15
CA SER A 116 10.01 12.63 -24.26
C SER A 116 10.66 13.99 -24.52
N GLY A 117 11.52 14.47 -23.60
CA GLY A 117 12.06 15.84 -23.67
C GLY A 117 11.00 16.93 -23.42
N SER A 118 9.84 16.57 -22.86
CA SER A 118 8.76 17.52 -22.56
C SER A 118 9.16 18.49 -21.45
N SER A 119 8.73 19.75 -21.58
CA SER A 119 8.91 20.78 -20.54
C SER A 119 7.80 20.78 -19.47
N ALA A 120 6.96 19.74 -19.44
CA ALA A 120 5.91 19.61 -18.44
C ALA A 120 6.50 19.50 -17.01
N PRO A 121 5.82 20.05 -15.99
CA PRO A 121 6.28 19.93 -14.61
C PRO A 121 6.23 18.48 -14.12
N LEU A 122 7.24 18.06 -13.36
CA LEU A 122 7.25 16.73 -12.75
C LEU A 122 6.17 16.58 -11.69
N CYS A 123 5.58 15.39 -11.63
CA CYS A 123 4.72 14.96 -10.55
C CYS A 123 5.48 14.96 -9.22
N LYS A 124 4.89 15.59 -8.21
CA LYS A 124 5.39 15.53 -6.84
C LYS A 124 5.32 14.10 -6.31
N ILE A 125 6.39 13.67 -5.64
CA ILE A 125 6.45 12.42 -4.86
C ILE A 125 6.52 12.80 -3.38
N TRP A 126 5.76 12.10 -2.55
CA TRP A 126 5.74 12.32 -1.11
C TRP A 126 6.49 11.21 -0.39
N PRO A 127 7.43 11.52 0.51
CA PRO A 127 8.04 10.51 1.35
C PRO A 127 7.00 9.92 2.32
N LEU A 128 7.18 8.67 2.70
CA LEU A 128 6.40 8.07 3.78
C LEU A 128 6.73 8.80 5.09
N HIS A 129 5.71 9.46 5.65
CA HIS A 129 5.84 10.14 6.94
C HIS A 129 5.35 9.23 8.05
N GLU A 130 6.26 8.84 8.92
CA GLU A 130 5.90 8.12 10.13
C GLU A 130 5.62 9.12 11.28
N PRO A 131 4.58 8.92 12.10
CA PRO A 131 4.31 9.80 13.22
C PRO A 131 5.50 9.82 14.22
N ASP A 132 6.00 11.02 14.50
CA ASP A 132 7.15 11.22 15.40
C ASP A 132 6.86 10.77 16.84
N VAL A 133 5.59 10.84 17.26
CA VAL A 133 5.15 10.38 18.60
C VAL A 133 5.51 8.90 18.86
N LEU A 134 5.55 8.09 17.80
CA LEU A 134 5.86 6.67 17.87
C LEU A 134 7.37 6.37 17.69
N ALA A 135 8.22 7.37 17.48
CA ALA A 135 9.64 7.18 17.17
C ALA A 135 10.39 6.36 18.25
N VAL A 136 10.11 6.62 19.52
CA VAL A 136 10.75 5.90 20.65
C VAL A 136 10.37 4.41 20.64
N LEU A 137 9.09 4.11 20.42
CA LEU A 137 8.59 2.74 20.37
C LEU A 137 9.19 1.98 19.18
N ARG A 138 9.25 2.61 18.00
CA ARG A 138 9.89 2.03 16.80
C ARG A 138 11.39 1.79 17.02
N TRP A 139 12.08 2.71 17.69
CA TRP A 139 13.50 2.55 18.02
C TRP A 139 13.76 1.36 18.94
N GLU A 140 12.95 1.22 20.00
CA GLU A 140 13.10 0.11 20.94
C GLU A 140 12.81 -1.23 20.28
N ASP A 141 11.74 -1.31 19.48
CA ASP A 141 11.39 -2.50 18.69
C ASP A 141 12.53 -2.88 17.72
N ARG A 142 13.02 -1.92 16.92
CA ARG A 142 14.15 -2.14 16.01
C ARG A 142 15.40 -2.64 16.74
N ARG A 143 15.69 -2.10 17.92
CA ARG A 143 16.84 -2.51 18.74
C ARG A 143 16.69 -3.93 19.28
N ARG A 144 15.48 -4.35 19.65
CA ARG A 144 15.19 -5.73 20.09
C ARG A 144 15.25 -6.71 18.92
N PHE A 145 14.68 -6.31 17.79
CA PHE A 145 14.72 -7.08 16.54
C PHE A 145 16.16 -7.34 16.09
N ALA A 146 17.02 -6.31 16.10
CA ALA A 146 18.44 -6.45 15.77
C ALA A 146 19.21 -7.39 16.70
N LYS A 147 18.70 -7.66 17.91
CA LYS A 147 19.26 -8.61 18.88
C LYS A 147 18.64 -10.01 18.78
N GLY A 148 17.69 -10.24 17.87
CA GLY A 148 16.96 -11.51 17.75
C GLY A 148 16.08 -11.84 18.96
N LEU A 149 15.71 -10.82 19.76
CA LEU A 149 14.83 -11.04 20.92
C LEU A 149 13.38 -11.27 20.47
N PRO A 150 12.60 -12.09 21.19
CA PRO A 150 11.18 -12.26 20.89
C PRO A 150 10.42 -10.94 21.04
N TRP A 151 9.35 -10.80 20.26
CA TRP A 151 8.42 -9.68 20.38
C TRP A 151 7.79 -9.65 21.77
N THR A 152 7.51 -8.46 22.29
CA THR A 152 6.81 -8.25 23.56
C THR A 152 6.02 -6.95 23.51
N ASP A 153 4.91 -6.93 24.23
CA ASP A 153 4.10 -5.76 24.54
C ASP A 153 4.73 -4.85 25.62
N LYS A 154 5.76 -5.35 26.33
CA LYS A 154 6.39 -4.64 27.44
C LYS A 154 7.52 -3.74 26.95
N VAL A 155 7.32 -2.43 27.09
CA VAL A 155 8.34 -1.39 26.89
C VAL A 155 9.20 -1.30 28.15
N SER A 156 10.52 -1.19 28.02
CA SER A 156 11.42 -0.97 29.15
C SER A 156 11.07 0.34 29.90
N TRP A 157 11.37 0.41 31.20
CA TRP A 157 11.08 1.62 32.00
C TRP A 157 11.67 2.90 31.35
N LEU A 158 12.87 2.79 30.79
CA LEU A 158 13.54 3.89 30.09
C LEU A 158 12.79 4.24 28.80
N GLY A 159 12.34 3.24 28.04
CA GLY A 159 11.52 3.44 26.85
C GLY A 159 10.18 4.11 27.16
N GLN A 160 9.54 3.76 28.28
CA GLN A 160 8.31 4.41 28.75
C GLN A 160 8.54 5.88 29.07
N VAL A 161 9.57 6.21 29.86
CA VAL A 161 9.91 7.59 30.21
C VAL A 161 10.23 8.42 28.95
N LEU A 162 11.02 7.86 28.03
CA LEU A 162 11.35 8.51 26.77
C LEU A 162 10.11 8.70 25.89
N HIS A 163 9.21 7.72 25.83
CA HIS A 163 7.98 7.80 25.07
C HIS A 163 7.03 8.87 25.63
N GLU A 164 6.85 8.93 26.95
CA GLU A 164 6.05 9.98 27.60
C GLU A 164 6.65 11.37 27.38
N ALA A 165 7.97 11.52 27.49
CA ALA A 165 8.65 12.78 27.19
C ALA A 165 8.46 13.19 25.71
N ASN A 166 8.59 12.24 24.78
CA ASN A 166 8.36 12.46 23.35
C ASN A 166 6.89 12.85 23.06
N HIS A 167 5.95 12.13 23.66
CA HIS A 167 4.53 12.41 23.55
C HIS A 167 4.18 13.79 24.10
N PHE A 168 4.69 14.15 25.28
CA PHE A 168 4.49 15.47 25.88
C PHE A 168 5.08 16.59 25.03
N TYR A 169 6.29 16.39 24.48
CA TYR A 169 6.93 17.32 23.56
C TYR A 169 6.06 17.58 22.31
N HIS A 170 5.57 16.52 21.67
CA HIS A 170 4.71 16.64 20.49
C HIS A 170 3.32 17.20 20.82
N LYS A 171 2.77 16.91 22.00
CA LYS A 171 1.51 17.50 22.49
C LYS A 171 1.63 19.01 22.67
N ILE A 172 2.72 19.49 23.30
CA ILE A 172 2.98 20.93 23.45
C ILE A 172 3.21 21.59 22.08
N ARG A 173 3.98 20.96 21.18
CA ARG A 173 4.21 21.51 19.83
C ARG A 173 2.95 21.54 18.98
N GLY A 174 2.10 20.52 19.04
CA GLY A 174 0.81 20.47 18.36
C GLY A 174 -0.17 21.52 18.90
N PHE A 175 -0.17 21.75 20.21
CA PHE A 175 -0.94 22.82 20.84
C PHE A 175 -0.49 24.23 20.39
N ARG A 176 0.83 24.44 20.24
CA ARG A 176 1.39 25.68 19.67
C ARG A 176 1.06 25.87 18.19
N TRP A 177 0.89 24.78 17.42
CA TRP A 177 0.44 24.84 16.03
C TRP A 177 -1.03 25.26 15.93
N ALA A 178 -1.89 24.76 16.82
CA ALA A 178 -3.31 25.13 16.89
C ALA A 178 -3.55 26.60 17.31
N LEU A 179 -2.71 27.15 18.19
CA LEU A 179 -2.81 28.54 18.67
C LEU A 179 -2.06 29.58 17.79
N GLY A 180 -1.22 29.13 16.85
CA GLY A 180 -0.22 29.96 16.18
C GLY A 180 -0.42 30.25 14.69
N GLY A 181 -1.52 29.82 14.06
CA GLY A 181 -1.87 30.25 12.71
C GLY A 181 -2.25 29.12 11.75
N GLY A 182 -3.56 29.01 11.48
CA GLY A 182 -4.04 28.50 10.21
C GLY A 182 -3.68 29.47 9.08
N HIS A 183 -3.44 28.94 7.88
CA HIS A 183 -3.00 29.64 6.67
C HIS A 183 -1.54 30.09 6.61
N ARG A 184 -0.65 29.12 6.37
CA ARG A 184 0.18 29.16 5.15
C ARG A 184 0.14 27.78 4.50
N GLN A 185 -0.39 27.69 3.28
CA GLN A 185 -0.07 26.59 2.39
C GLN A 185 1.45 26.50 2.35
N GLY A 186 1.98 25.39 2.86
CA GLY A 186 3.40 25.12 2.78
C GLY A 186 3.78 24.94 1.31
N HIS A 187 4.22 26.04 0.68
CA HIS A 187 5.33 25.95 -0.25
C HIS A 187 6.45 25.24 0.50
N ALA A 188 6.50 23.93 0.35
CA ALA A 188 7.65 23.15 0.77
C ALA A 188 8.83 23.73 0.01
N ARG A 189 9.76 24.33 0.75
CA ARG A 189 11.13 24.61 0.32
C ARG A 189 11.57 23.51 -0.64
N ALA A 190 11.97 23.89 -1.85
CA ALA A 190 12.83 23.05 -2.67
C ALA A 190 13.93 22.53 -1.74
N GLN A 191 13.99 21.22 -1.56
CA GLN A 191 15.17 20.61 -0.96
C GLN A 191 16.36 21.09 -1.82
N PRO A 192 17.46 21.56 -1.21
CA PRO A 192 18.64 21.89 -1.98
C PRO A 192 18.98 20.65 -2.81
N HIS A 193 19.14 20.86 -4.11
CA HIS A 193 19.60 19.85 -5.06
C HIS A 193 20.55 18.89 -4.35
N GLN A 194 20.07 17.68 -4.05
CA GLN A 194 21.00 16.61 -3.79
C GLN A 194 21.75 16.46 -5.10
N HIS A 195 22.98 16.98 -5.13
CA HIS A 195 24.06 16.53 -5.99
C HIS A 195 24.36 15.06 -5.62
N GLY A 196 23.35 14.19 -5.76
CA GLY A 196 23.56 12.79 -6.05
C GLY A 196 24.01 12.78 -7.49
N ARG A 197 25.33 12.62 -7.66
CA ARG A 197 26.05 12.50 -8.92
C ARG A 197 25.11 12.14 -10.07
N ALA A 198 25.00 13.06 -11.03
CA ALA A 198 24.74 12.71 -12.41
C ALA A 198 25.82 11.70 -12.83
N HIS A 199 25.63 10.42 -12.50
CA HIS A 199 26.17 9.37 -13.33
C HIS A 199 25.41 9.54 -14.63
N ALA A 200 26.13 10.16 -15.56
CA ALA A 200 25.70 10.47 -16.89
C ALA A 200 24.74 9.39 -17.40
N TYR A 201 23.57 9.83 -17.86
CA TYR A 201 22.83 9.15 -18.91
C TYR A 201 23.76 9.09 -20.14
N ARG A 202 24.73 8.17 -20.10
CA ARG A 202 25.57 7.81 -21.23
C ARG A 202 25.17 6.38 -21.57
N LEU A 203 24.19 6.32 -22.46
CA LEU A 203 23.86 5.15 -23.25
C LEU A 203 25.17 4.58 -23.81
N LYS A 204 25.41 3.31 -23.52
CA LYS A 204 26.28 2.44 -24.31
C LYS A 204 25.39 1.43 -25.00
#